data_AF-A0A937WEM4-F1
#
_entry.id   AF-A0A937WEM4-F1
#
_cell.length_a   1.000
_cell.length_b   1.000
_cell.length_c   1.000
_cell.angle_alpha   90.00
_cell.angle_beta   90.00
_cell.angle_gamma   90.00
#
_symmetry.space_group_name_H-M   'P 1'
#
loop_
_entity.id
_entity.type
_entity.pdbx_description
1 polymer ?
#
loop_
_entity_poly.entity_id
_entity_poly.type
_entity_poly.pdbx_seq_one_letter_code
_entity_poly.pdbx_strand_id
1 'polypeptide(L)'
;MGQTLTLSLPDEMYVVLKNISEAEGKTVEAFSTALLSNAILAITDDPLLQLAGTLECDIKDIAERHNDYIGISLMKAMRGEGDA
;
A
#
# COMPACT_ATOMS: atom_id res chain seq x y z
N MET A 1 8.23 26.96 2.56
CA MET A 1 7.22 28.00 2.22
C MET A 1 5.91 27.29 1.96
N GLY A 2 4.81 27.72 2.59
CA GLY A 2 3.49 27.14 2.36
C GLY A 2 2.82 27.73 1.12
N GLN A 3 2.10 26.90 0.37
CA GLN A 3 1.23 27.32 -0.73
C GLN A 3 -0.22 27.04 -0.33
N THR A 4 -1.14 27.92 -0.70
CA THR A 4 -2.58 27.75 -0.39
C THR A 4 -3.29 27.13 -1.57
N LEU A 5 -4.04 26.05 -1.32
CA LEU A 5 -4.89 25.39 -2.28
C LEU A 5 -6.35 25.48 -1.81
N THR A 6 -7.22 26.08 -2.62
CA THR A 6 -8.66 26.13 -2.36
C THR A 6 -9.33 24.98 -3.11
N LEU A 7 -10.09 24.16 -2.40
CA LEU A 7 -10.75 22.99 -2.96
C LEU A 7 -12.27 23.13 -2.87
N SER A 8 -12.96 22.80 -3.95
CA SER A 8 -14.41 22.60 -3.95
C SER A 8 -14.66 21.09 -3.87
N LEU A 9 -15.14 20.63 -2.71
CA LEU A 9 -15.37 19.21 -2.44
C LEU A 9 -16.87 18.93 -2.49
N PRO A 10 -17.32 17.78 -3.03
CA PRO A 10 -18.69 17.31 -2.84
C PRO A 10 -19.02 17.20 -1.35
N ASP A 11 -20.24 17.57 -0.96
CA ASP A 11 -20.67 17.61 0.45
C ASP A 11 -20.44 16.28 1.18
N GLU A 12 -20.78 15.17 0.53
CA GLU A 12 -20.60 13.82 1.06
C GLU A 12 -19.13 13.55 1.42
N MET A 13 -18.21 14.00 0.57
CA MET A 13 -16.77 13.82 0.79
C MET A 13 -16.29 14.69 1.95
N TYR A 14 -16.75 15.94 2.03
CA TYR A 14 -16.40 16.82 3.15
C TYR A 14 -16.86 16.25 4.49
N VAL A 15 -18.08 15.68 4.55
CA VAL A 15 -18.61 15.03 5.75
C VAL A 15 -17.73 13.85 6.20
N VAL A 16 -17.34 12.98 5.27
CA VAL A 16 -16.44 11.86 5.58
C VAL A 16 -15.09 12.36 6.11
N LEU A 17 -14.51 13.36 5.44
CA LEU A 17 -13.22 13.95 5.81
C LEU A 17 -13.26 14.58 7.20
N LYS A 18 -14.36 15.29 7.50
CA LYS A 18 -14.62 15.87 8.81
C LYS A 18 -14.67 14.81 9.89
N ASN A 19 -15.49 13.76 9.71
CA ASN A 19 -15.66 12.70 10.71
C ASN A 19 -14.33 11.99 11.03
N ILE A 20 -13.51 11.69 10.01
CA ILE A 20 -12.22 11.05 10.21
C ILE A 20 -11.25 11.98 10.94
N SER A 21 -11.19 13.26 10.54
CA SER A 21 -10.32 14.24 11.19
C SER A 21 -10.66 14.44 12.68
N GLU A 22 -11.95 14.46 13.02
CA GLU A 22 -12.43 14.55 14.39
C GLU A 22 -12.06 13.31 15.21
N ALA A 23 -12.21 12.11 14.63
CA ALA A 23 -11.80 10.87 15.27
C ALA A 23 -10.29 10.81 15.56
N GLU A 24 -9.47 11.48 14.74
CA GLU A 24 -8.02 11.63 14.94
C GLU A 24 -7.63 12.86 15.78
N GLY A 25 -8.59 13.66 16.25
CA GLY A 25 -8.33 14.88 17.03
C GLY A 25 -7.61 15.99 16.24
N LYS A 26 -7.78 16.02 14.92
CA LYS A 26 -7.16 17.00 14.01
C LYS A 26 -8.22 17.89 13.36
N THR A 27 -7.82 19.07 12.89
CA THR A 27 -8.70 19.87 12.04
C THR A 27 -8.78 19.27 10.64
N VAL A 28 -9.86 19.59 9.92
CA VAL A 28 -10.07 19.11 8.54
C VAL A 28 -8.92 19.53 7.63
N GLU A 29 -8.40 20.75 7.79
CA GLU A 29 -7.31 21.30 6.98
C GLU A 29 -5.99 20.58 7.26
N ALA A 30 -5.67 20.35 8.55
CA ALA A 30 -4.45 19.66 8.96
C ALA A 30 -4.46 18.20 8.46
N PHE A 31 -5.60 17.52 8.62
CA PHE A 31 -5.79 16.17 8.13
C PHE A 31 -5.72 16.11 6.60
N SER A 32 -6.39 17.01 5.89
CA SER A 32 -6.37 17.09 4.42
C SER A 32 -4.97 17.30 3.87
N THR A 33 -4.19 18.19 4.50
CA THR A 33 -2.81 18.46 4.09
C THR A 33 -1.93 17.23 4.26
N ALA A 34 -2.07 16.50 5.37
CA ALA A 34 -1.34 15.27 5.62
C ALA A 34 -1.75 14.16 4.64
N LEU A 35 -3.06 14.02 4.38
CA LEU A 35 -3.60 13.04 3.43
C LEU A 35 -3.05 13.28 2.01
N LEU A 36 -3.10 14.54 1.54
CA LEU A 36 -2.55 14.91 0.23
C LEU A 36 -1.04 14.70 0.16
N SER A 37 -0.31 15.02 1.23
CA SER A 37 1.14 14.82 1.30
C SER A 37 1.49 13.33 1.19
N ASN A 38 0.78 12.46 1.92
CA ASN A 38 0.98 11.02 1.86
C ASN A 38 0.62 10.44 0.49
N ALA A 39 -0.47 10.91 -0.12
CA ALA A 39 -0.87 10.49 -1.47
C ALA A 39 0.19 10.87 -2.51
N ILE A 40 0.74 12.09 -2.44
CA ILE A 40 1.82 12.54 -3.33
C ILE A 40 3.07 11.69 -3.12
N LEU A 41 3.48 11.45 -1.86
CA LEU A 41 4.63 10.61 -1.55
C LEU A 41 4.48 9.21 -2.15
N ALA A 42 3.31 8.57 -1.99
CA ALA A 42 3.05 7.25 -2.56
C ALA A 42 3.14 7.23 -4.10
N ILE A 43 2.83 8.34 -4.77
CA ILE A 43 2.95 8.47 -6.23
C ILE A 43 4.40 8.72 -6.65
N THR A 44 5.12 9.58 -5.93
CA THR A 44 6.48 10.00 -6.31
C THR A 44 7.57 9.03 -5.86
N ASP A 45 7.32 8.29 -4.80
CA ASP A 45 8.25 7.40 -4.12
C ASP A 45 7.57 6.06 -3.88
N ASP A 46 7.08 5.43 -4.96
CA ASP A 46 6.43 4.13 -4.90
C ASP A 46 7.46 3.06 -4.46
N PRO A 47 7.39 2.58 -3.20
CA PRO A 47 8.39 1.65 -2.70
C PRO A 47 8.27 0.26 -3.36
N LEU A 48 7.10 -0.08 -3.92
CA LEU A 48 6.92 -1.35 -4.63
C LEU A 48 7.54 -1.27 -6.03
N LEU A 49 7.45 -0.11 -6.69
CA LEU A 49 8.15 0.11 -7.94
C LEU A 49 9.67 0.07 -7.75
N GLN A 50 10.19 0.59 -6.63
CA GLN A 50 11.61 0.48 -6.29
C GLN A 50 12.06 -0.97 -6.10
N LEU A 51 11.16 -1.85 -5.65
CA LEU A 51 11.46 -3.27 -5.47
C LEU A 51 11.45 -4.04 -6.81
N ALA A 52 10.80 -3.51 -7.85
CA ALA A 52 10.70 -4.16 -9.15
C ALA A 52 12.09 -4.39 -9.77
N GLY A 53 12.42 -5.65 -10.05
CA GLY A 53 13.71 -6.04 -10.63
C GLY A 53 14.89 -6.09 -9.65
N THR A 54 14.68 -5.79 -8.36
CA THR A 54 15.74 -5.93 -7.33
C THR A 54 15.78 -7.33 -6.69
N LEU A 55 14.70 -8.10 -6.82
CA LEU A 55 14.63 -9.47 -6.33
C LEU A 55 15.15 -10.43 -7.40
N GLU A 56 16.25 -11.10 -7.10
CA GLU A 56 16.76 -12.21 -7.91
C GLU A 56 16.15 -13.52 -7.39
N CYS A 57 15.62 -14.33 -8.32
CA CYS A 57 15.10 -15.65 -8.01
C CYS A 57 15.58 -16.63 -9.08
N ASP A 58 16.14 -17.76 -8.64
CA ASP A 58 16.58 -18.83 -9.55
C ASP A 58 15.41 -19.51 -10.28
N ILE A 59 14.19 -19.34 -9.77
CA ILE A 59 12.95 -19.90 -10.33
C ILE A 59 12.38 -18.92 -11.36
N LYS A 60 12.66 -19.18 -12.63
CA LYS A 60 12.33 -18.29 -13.75
C LYS A 60 10.85 -18.28 -14.14
N ASP A 61 10.09 -19.30 -13.75
CA ASP A 61 8.68 -19.50 -14.09
C ASP A 61 7.73 -19.31 -12.89
N ILE A 62 8.21 -18.62 -11.85
CA ILE A 62 7.47 -18.42 -10.61
C ILE A 62 6.17 -17.64 -10.83
N ALA A 63 6.15 -16.70 -11.77
CA ALA A 63 4.95 -15.92 -12.07
C ALA A 63 3.82 -16.82 -12.61
N GLU A 64 4.16 -17.74 -13.51
CA GLU A 64 3.20 -18.64 -14.15
C GLU A 64 2.81 -19.83 -13.26
N ARG A 65 3.74 -20.29 -12.41
CA ARG A 65 3.59 -21.56 -11.67
C ARG A 65 3.59 -21.42 -10.15
N HIS A 66 3.42 -20.21 -9.62
CA HIS A 66 3.38 -19.97 -8.17
C HIS A 66 2.44 -20.92 -7.42
N ASN A 67 1.26 -21.21 -7.96
CA ASN A 67 0.29 -22.12 -7.33
C ASN A 67 0.83 -23.56 -7.21
N ASP A 68 1.52 -24.06 -8.23
CA ASP A 68 2.14 -25.38 -8.20
C ASP A 68 3.21 -25.44 -7.09
N TYR A 69 4.06 -24.42 -7.02
CA TYR A 69 5.13 -24.33 -6.01
C TYR A 69 4.57 -24.24 -4.59
N ILE A 70 3.52 -23.44 -4.36
CA ILE A 70 2.83 -23.37 -3.08
C ILE A 70 2.23 -24.73 -2.71
N GLY A 71 1.58 -25.41 -3.66
CA GLY A 71 1.00 -26.74 -3.45
C GLY A 71 2.05 -27.80 -3.09
N ILE A 72 3.20 -27.79 -3.78
CA ILE A 72 4.33 -28.67 -3.48
C ILE A 72 4.86 -28.41 -2.07
N SER A 73 5.07 -27.14 -1.71
CA SER A 73 5.57 -26.76 -0.38
C SER A 73 4.61 -27.17 0.74
N LEU A 74 3.31 -26.99 0.53
CA LEU A 74 2.29 -27.42 1.48
C LEU A 74 2.28 -28.94 1.65
N MET A 75 2.36 -29.69 0.55
CA MET A 75 2.42 -31.16 0.61
C MET A 75 3.66 -31.66 1.36
N LYS A 76 4.83 -31.05 1.12
CA LYS A 76 6.07 -31.38 1.84
C LYS A 76 5.94 -31.09 3.33
N ALA A 77 5.41 -29.92 3.71
CA ALA A 77 5.19 -29.56 5.11
C ALA A 77 4.27 -30.57 5.82
N MET A 78 3.17 -30.99 5.17
CA MET A 78 2.24 -31.99 5.71
C MET A 78 2.87 -33.38 5.87
N ARG A 79 3.90 -33.70 5.07
CA ARG A 79 4.67 -34.95 5.18
C ARG A 79 5.84 -34.87 6.17
N GLY A 80 6.06 -33.71 6.79
CA GLY A 80 7.21 -33.48 7.67
C GLY A 80 8.53 -33.31 6.92
N GLU A 81 8.47 -33.00 5.62
CA GLU A 81 9.60 -32.80 4.71
C GLU A 81 9.86 -31.31 4.41
N GLY A 82 9.18 -30.38 5.11
CA GLY A 82 9.42 -28.94 5.01
C GLY A 82 10.63 -28.55 5.86
N ASP A 83 11.60 -27.88 5.24
CA ASP A 83 12.99 -27.71 5.71
C ASP A 83 13.21 -27.37 7.20
N ALA A 84 14.27 -27.99 7.73
CA ALA A 84 15.10 -27.49 8.82
C ALA A 84 16.07 -26.41 8.32
#